data_AF-A0A6G7RS25-F1
#
_entry.id   AF-A0A6G7RS25-F1
#
_cell.length_a   1.000
_cell.length_b   1.000
_cell.length_c   1.000
_cell.angle_alpha   90.00
_cell.angle_beta   90.00
_cell.angle_gamma   90.00
#
_symmetry.space_group_name_H-M   'P 1'
#
loop_
_entity.id
_entity.type
_entity.pdbx_description
1 polymer ?
#
loop_
_entity_poly.entity_id
_entity_poly.type
_entity_poly.pdbx_seq_one_letter_code
_entity_poly.pdbx_strand_id
1 'polypeptide(L)'
;MKKVVFIMCCIFSTTLFAQKTIFETLKSHGKEARYQRYGDIYKTKKGKNAAMTSSGKLVVKINYVDDINAGITTRYIYKGKSTLLDNFDGATNSVVKQIGFPNTSVLLHQTKNSGYVAMGNYLFFIEGFSEDFTDFRKISRFYILDGSAKKDKTSKKKKGKFWNKLKSSVVYQTNENINEGTGPEYEEAMARDLTSEVKTYLKEMKAKQNAYVLTVNDKADLKLLKETVEDYGVYVRKKNKEFWDTPEGKEIIRNNKYAKLATKRHLESCRLSSNACDDPLHD
;
A
#
# COMPACT_ATOMS: atom_id res chain seq x y z
N MET A 1 53.07 37.46 19.96
CA MET A 1 51.67 37.36 19.47
C MET A 1 51.41 35.92 19.05
N LYS A 2 50.69 35.12 19.86
CA LYS A 2 50.30 33.74 19.52
C LYS A 2 49.11 33.82 18.56
N LYS A 3 49.29 33.39 17.31
CA LYS A 3 48.20 33.32 16.33
C LYS A 3 47.41 32.03 16.60
N VAL A 4 46.23 32.18 17.19
CA VAL A 4 45.24 31.12 17.32
C VAL A 4 44.68 30.87 15.92
N VAL A 5 44.94 29.70 15.36
CA VAL A 5 44.30 29.24 14.12
C VAL A 5 42.93 28.69 14.48
N PHE A 6 41.89 29.45 14.17
CA PHE A 6 40.50 29.00 14.31
C PHE A 6 40.17 28.11 13.12
N ILE A 7 40.25 26.79 13.29
CA ILE A 7 39.76 25.82 12.31
C ILE A 7 38.24 25.85 12.42
N MET A 8 37.61 26.61 11.52
CA MET A 8 36.17 26.58 11.32
C MET A 8 35.80 25.23 10.72
N CYS A 9 35.41 24.28 11.56
CA CYS A 9 34.73 23.06 11.12
C CYS A 9 33.46 23.49 10.38
N CYS A 10 33.49 23.44 9.05
CA CYS A 10 32.29 23.43 8.23
C CYS A 10 31.46 22.21 8.64
N ILE A 11 30.53 22.41 9.56
CA ILE A 11 29.41 21.49 9.78
C ILE A 11 28.72 21.44 8.42
N PHE A 12 28.86 20.32 7.72
CA PHE A 12 28.05 20.04 6.55
C PHE A 12 26.60 20.06 7.03
N SER A 13 25.93 21.19 6.83
CA SER A 13 24.48 21.26 6.85
C SER A 13 24.02 20.45 5.65
N THR A 14 23.92 19.13 5.82
CA THR A 14 23.07 18.34 4.95
C THR A 14 21.69 18.97 5.12
N THR A 15 21.24 19.67 4.09
CA THR A 15 19.84 20.04 3.96
C THR A 15 19.09 18.72 3.89
N LEU A 16 18.74 18.17 5.06
CA LEU A 16 17.75 17.12 5.23
C LEU A 16 16.54 17.61 4.45
N PHE A 17 16.34 17.10 3.23
CA PHE A 17 15.01 17.11 2.65
C PHE A 17 14.15 16.41 3.69
N ALA A 18 13.37 17.19 4.45
CA ALA A 18 12.59 16.64 5.54
C ALA A 18 11.68 15.57 4.94
N GLN A 19 12.02 14.30 5.18
CA GLN A 19 11.24 13.20 4.63
C GLN A 19 9.83 13.30 5.18
N LYS A 20 8.88 13.37 4.24
CA LYS A 20 7.45 13.46 4.54
C LYS A 20 6.99 12.12 5.09
N THR A 21 6.14 12.16 6.11
CA THR A 21 5.38 10.99 6.56
C THR A 21 4.48 10.46 5.45
N ILE A 22 3.93 9.26 5.63
CA ILE A 22 2.92 8.72 4.72
C ILE A 22 1.74 9.69 4.56
N PHE A 23 1.26 10.30 5.65
CA PHE A 23 0.12 11.20 5.60
C PHE A 23 0.45 12.55 4.97
N GLU A 24 1.62 13.12 5.25
CA GLU A 24 2.09 14.35 4.61
C GLU A 24 2.25 14.17 3.09
N THR A 25 2.80 13.03 2.67
CA THR A 25 2.91 12.68 1.25
C THR A 25 1.54 12.62 0.60
N LEU A 26 0.63 11.80 1.14
CA LEU A 26 -0.72 11.64 0.60
C LEU A 26 -1.52 12.96 0.58
N LYS A 27 -1.46 13.75 1.67
CA LYS A 27 -2.11 15.07 1.73
C LYS A 27 -1.59 16.00 0.64
N SER A 28 -0.28 15.96 0.35
CA SER A 28 0.33 16.83 -0.67
C SER A 28 -0.08 16.51 -2.10
N HIS A 29 -0.69 15.33 -2.35
CA HIS A 29 -1.23 14.98 -3.67
C HIS A 29 -2.67 15.48 -3.88
N GLY A 30 -3.35 15.88 -2.81
CA GLY A 30 -4.74 16.37 -2.85
C GLY A 30 -5.80 15.26 -2.75
N LYS A 31 -7.03 15.65 -2.41
CA LYS A 31 -8.16 14.74 -2.15
C LYS A 31 -8.62 13.95 -3.38
N GLU A 32 -8.41 14.51 -4.57
CA GLU A 32 -8.79 13.91 -5.86
C GLU A 32 -7.65 13.10 -6.51
N ALA A 33 -6.56 12.86 -5.75
CA ALA A 33 -5.42 12.11 -6.26
C ALA A 33 -5.82 10.71 -6.73
N ARG A 34 -5.37 10.37 -7.94
CA ARG A 34 -5.53 9.05 -8.54
C ARG A 34 -4.17 8.49 -8.87
N TYR A 35 -4.04 7.17 -8.72
CA TYR A 35 -2.79 6.50 -8.99
C TYR A 35 -2.98 5.38 -9.98
N GLN A 36 -2.08 5.28 -10.94
CA GLN A 36 -1.94 4.11 -11.80
C GLN A 36 -1.36 2.94 -10.99
N ARG A 37 -2.03 1.80 -11.01
CA ARG A 37 -1.62 0.60 -10.27
C ARG A 37 -0.73 -0.31 -11.11
N TYR A 38 0.33 -0.80 -10.49
CA TYR A 38 1.26 -1.78 -11.02
C TYR A 38 1.45 -2.95 -10.05
N GLY A 39 1.84 -4.10 -10.60
CA GLY A 39 2.19 -5.31 -9.85
C GLY A 39 3.58 -5.24 -9.22
N ASP A 40 4.18 -6.41 -9.01
CA ASP A 40 5.57 -6.54 -8.57
C ASP A 40 6.55 -6.10 -9.67
N ILE A 41 7.73 -5.65 -9.24
CA ILE A 41 8.82 -5.29 -10.14
C ILE A 41 9.65 -6.55 -10.39
N TYR A 42 9.80 -6.93 -11.66
CA TYR A 42 10.62 -8.05 -12.09
C TYR A 42 11.71 -7.60 -13.06
N LYS A 43 12.69 -8.48 -13.29
CA LYS A 43 13.73 -8.30 -14.30
C LYS A 43 13.33 -9.00 -15.59
N THR A 44 13.31 -8.26 -16.70
CA THR A 44 13.16 -8.84 -18.04
C THR A 44 14.36 -9.72 -18.39
N LYS A 45 14.25 -10.53 -19.46
CA LYS A 45 15.38 -11.31 -20.02
C LYS A 45 16.62 -10.45 -20.34
N LYS A 46 16.44 -9.14 -20.55
CA LYS A 46 17.50 -8.16 -20.83
C LYS A 46 17.99 -7.41 -19.57
N GLY A 47 17.60 -7.83 -18.38
CA GLY A 47 18.01 -7.23 -17.10
C GLY A 47 17.36 -5.90 -16.76
N LYS A 48 16.41 -5.40 -17.57
CA LYS A 48 15.65 -4.17 -17.29
C LYS A 48 14.53 -4.43 -16.28
N ASN A 49 14.22 -3.46 -15.44
CA ASN A 49 13.03 -3.49 -14.59
C ASN A 49 11.76 -3.39 -15.45
N ALA A 50 10.75 -4.15 -15.08
CA ALA A 50 9.41 -4.06 -15.64
C ALA A 50 8.37 -4.40 -14.56
N ALA A 51 7.13 -3.95 -14.77
CA ALA A 51 5.99 -4.32 -13.95
C ALA A 51 4.71 -4.37 -14.79
N MET A 52 3.84 -5.31 -14.46
CA MET A 52 2.51 -5.39 -15.07
C MET A 52 1.64 -4.24 -14.57
N THR A 53 0.83 -3.67 -15.46
CA THR A 53 -0.15 -2.64 -15.13
C THR A 53 -1.57 -3.21 -15.11
N SER A 54 -2.44 -2.55 -14.35
CA SER A 54 -3.87 -2.84 -14.35
C SER A 54 -4.65 -1.67 -14.95
N SER A 55 -5.76 -1.95 -15.61
CA SER A 55 -6.54 -0.93 -16.33
C SER A 55 -7.34 0.03 -15.43
N GLY A 56 -7.35 -0.19 -14.12
CA GLY A 56 -8.02 0.69 -13.15
C GLY A 56 -7.07 1.59 -12.37
N LYS A 57 -7.66 2.51 -11.61
CA LYS A 57 -6.97 3.50 -10.81
C LYS A 57 -7.17 3.24 -9.33
N LEU A 58 -6.19 3.59 -8.50
CA LEU A 58 -6.33 3.62 -7.06
C LEU A 58 -6.75 5.03 -6.61
N VAL A 59 -7.70 5.11 -5.69
CA VAL A 59 -8.01 6.29 -4.89
C VAL A 59 -7.71 5.97 -3.43
N VAL A 60 -7.11 6.92 -2.72
CA VAL A 60 -6.72 6.78 -1.31
C VAL A 60 -7.50 7.79 -0.48
N LYS A 61 -8.27 7.29 0.48
CA LYS A 61 -8.92 8.11 1.51
C LYS A 61 -8.09 8.04 2.78
N ILE A 62 -7.75 9.19 3.36
CA ILE A 62 -7.19 9.27 4.72
C ILE A 62 -8.37 9.24 5.71
N ASN A 63 -8.29 8.39 6.72
CA ASN A 63 -9.26 8.32 7.81
C ASN A 63 -8.73 9.06 9.04
N TYR A 64 -9.65 9.58 9.85
CA TYR A 64 -9.34 10.44 10.98
C TYR A 64 -10.14 10.05 12.22
N VAL A 65 -9.57 10.33 13.39
CA VAL A 65 -10.26 10.38 14.69
C VAL A 65 -9.94 11.75 15.27
N ASP A 66 -10.93 12.62 15.45
CA ASP A 66 -10.76 14.00 15.94
C ASP A 66 -9.55 14.72 15.29
N ASP A 67 -9.52 14.73 13.95
CA ASP A 67 -8.46 15.29 13.10
C ASP A 67 -7.08 14.60 13.16
N ILE A 68 -6.90 13.59 14.01
CA ILE A 68 -5.71 12.74 14.05
C ILE A 68 -5.77 11.76 12.89
N ASN A 69 -4.70 11.65 12.10
CA ASN A 69 -4.65 10.65 11.03
C ASN A 69 -4.73 9.25 11.67
N ALA A 70 -5.75 8.47 11.33
CA ALA A 70 -5.99 7.13 11.87
C ALA A 70 -5.50 6.02 10.93
N GLY A 71 -5.41 6.31 9.63
CA GLY A 71 -5.02 5.34 8.61
C GLY A 71 -5.53 5.70 7.23
N ILE A 72 -5.62 4.71 6.35
CA ILE A 72 -6.12 4.89 4.98
C ILE A 72 -7.10 3.79 4.57
N THR A 73 -8.01 4.14 3.67
CA THR A 73 -8.80 3.18 2.89
C THR A 73 -8.44 3.35 1.42
N THR A 74 -8.09 2.26 0.76
CA THR A 74 -7.77 2.27 -0.67
C THR A 74 -8.89 1.63 -1.47
N ARG A 75 -9.28 2.29 -2.57
CA ARG A 75 -10.35 1.82 -3.46
C ARG A 75 -9.82 1.72 -4.88
N TYR A 76 -10.08 0.58 -5.51
CA TYR A 76 -9.77 0.36 -6.91
C TYR A 76 -10.97 0.77 -7.76
N ILE A 77 -10.75 1.62 -8.74
CA ILE A 77 -11.75 2.16 -9.66
C ILE A 77 -11.50 1.56 -11.03
N TYR A 78 -12.44 0.78 -11.54
CA TYR A 78 -12.38 0.20 -12.88
C TYR A 78 -13.74 0.31 -13.57
N LYS A 79 -13.76 0.88 -14.77
CA LYS A 79 -14.99 1.12 -15.55
C LYS A 79 -16.10 1.78 -14.72
N GLY A 80 -15.75 2.79 -13.92
CA GLY A 80 -16.67 3.53 -13.04
C GLY A 80 -17.11 2.78 -11.78
N LYS A 81 -16.76 1.49 -11.62
CA LYS A 81 -17.07 0.72 -10.41
C LYS A 81 -15.95 0.87 -9.39
N SER A 82 -16.35 1.18 -8.16
CA SER A 82 -15.45 1.28 -7.00
C SER A 82 -15.51 0.01 -6.16
N THR A 83 -14.35 -0.59 -5.91
CA THR A 83 -14.20 -1.75 -5.03
C THR A 83 -13.23 -1.43 -3.91
N LEU A 84 -13.58 -1.79 -2.67
CA LEU A 84 -12.65 -1.73 -1.54
C LEU A 84 -11.47 -2.65 -1.85
N LEU A 85 -10.26 -2.10 -1.86
CA LEU A 85 -9.05 -2.89 -2.06
C LEU A 85 -8.45 -3.25 -0.70
N ASP A 86 -8.15 -2.26 0.13
CA ASP A 86 -7.62 -2.47 1.48
C ASP A 86 -8.20 -1.47 2.48
N ASN A 87 -8.41 -1.94 3.71
CA ASN A 87 -8.78 -1.11 4.85
C ASN A 87 -7.66 -1.09 5.90
N PHE A 88 -6.80 -0.09 5.79
CA PHE A 88 -5.74 0.23 6.76
C PHE A 88 -6.20 1.35 7.69
N ASP A 89 -7.42 1.25 8.19
CA ASP A 89 -8.00 2.21 9.12
C ASP A 89 -7.75 1.78 10.57
N GLY A 90 -6.80 2.43 11.23
CA GLY A 90 -6.43 2.14 12.61
C GLY A 90 -7.56 2.41 13.62
N ALA A 91 -8.59 3.19 13.25
CA ALA A 91 -9.74 3.43 14.13
C ALA A 91 -10.72 2.25 14.16
N THR A 92 -10.76 1.44 13.10
CA THR A 92 -11.70 0.32 12.95
C THR A 92 -11.01 -1.04 12.85
N ASN A 93 -9.67 -1.05 12.81
CA ASN A 93 -8.89 -2.26 12.63
C ASN A 93 -7.68 -2.29 13.58
N SER A 94 -7.79 -3.06 14.67
CA SER A 94 -6.78 -3.10 15.74
C SER A 94 -5.43 -3.67 15.32
N VAL A 95 -5.38 -4.46 14.24
CA VAL A 95 -4.13 -4.99 13.69
C VAL A 95 -3.40 -3.99 12.81
N VAL A 96 -4.01 -2.84 12.51
CA VAL A 96 -3.36 -1.75 11.78
C VAL A 96 -2.57 -0.88 12.77
N LYS A 97 -1.28 -0.70 12.51
CA LYS A 97 -0.36 0.08 13.33
C LYS A 97 0.31 1.18 12.52
N GLN A 98 0.52 2.32 13.17
CA GLN A 98 1.30 3.43 12.63
C GLN A 98 2.73 3.33 13.15
N ILE A 99 3.67 2.98 12.29
CA ILE A 99 5.07 2.83 12.68
C ILE A 99 5.73 4.21 12.72
N GLY A 100 6.11 4.62 13.94
CA GLY A 100 6.84 5.85 14.19
C GLY A 100 5.98 7.11 14.36
N PHE A 101 4.73 6.96 14.82
CA PHE A 101 3.86 8.09 15.16
C PHE A 101 4.60 9.15 16.01
N PRO A 102 4.42 10.46 15.74
CA PRO A 102 3.58 11.05 14.67
C PRO A 102 4.28 11.07 13.30
N ASN A 103 5.59 10.79 13.26
CA ASN A 103 6.41 10.69 12.05
C ASN A 103 6.18 9.35 11.30
N THR A 104 4.92 9.00 11.06
CA THR A 104 4.53 7.68 10.56
C THR A 104 5.14 7.39 9.18
N SER A 105 6.01 6.38 9.11
CA SER A 105 6.63 5.94 7.85
C SER A 105 5.87 4.81 7.18
N VAL A 106 5.26 3.93 7.99
CA VAL A 106 4.55 2.73 7.55
C VAL A 106 3.18 2.65 8.20
N LEU A 107 2.16 2.34 7.40
CA LEU A 107 0.88 1.79 7.89
C LEU A 107 0.93 0.28 7.78
N LEU A 108 1.15 -0.39 8.92
CA LEU A 108 1.42 -1.82 9.02
C LEU A 108 0.15 -2.59 9.37
N HIS A 109 -0.10 -3.69 8.68
CA HIS A 109 -1.02 -4.74 9.10
C HIS A 109 -0.22 -5.82 9.85
N GLN A 110 -0.21 -5.73 11.17
CA GLN A 110 0.72 -6.47 12.04
C GLN A 110 0.69 -7.99 11.81
N THR A 111 -0.50 -8.58 11.66
CA THR A 111 -0.63 -10.05 11.50
C THR A 111 -0.18 -10.56 10.13
N LYS A 112 -0.18 -9.71 9.10
CA LYS A 112 0.24 -10.09 7.74
C LYS A 112 1.69 -9.70 7.46
N ASN A 113 2.33 -8.96 8.37
CA ASN A 113 3.60 -8.27 8.16
C ASN A 113 3.67 -7.59 6.78
N SER A 114 2.63 -6.80 6.46
CA SER A 114 2.52 -6.10 5.19
C SER A 114 1.86 -4.74 5.39
N GLY A 115 2.09 -3.80 4.50
CA GLY A 115 1.66 -2.44 4.76
C GLY A 115 2.00 -1.45 3.67
N TYR A 116 1.61 -0.20 3.92
CA TYR A 116 1.79 0.90 2.98
C TYR A 116 2.93 1.84 3.39
N VAL A 117 3.68 2.27 2.38
CA VAL A 117 4.65 3.36 2.43
C VAL A 117 4.32 4.34 1.31
N ALA A 118 4.30 5.65 1.60
CA ALA A 118 4.17 6.67 0.57
C ALA A 118 5.38 7.60 0.62
N MET A 119 6.01 7.82 -0.54
CA MET A 119 7.13 8.73 -0.69
C MET A 119 7.15 9.31 -2.12
N GLY A 120 7.46 10.60 -2.25
CA GLY A 120 7.38 11.29 -3.54
C GLY A 120 6.02 11.08 -4.22
N ASN A 121 6.03 10.75 -5.51
CA ASN A 121 4.81 10.51 -6.29
C ASN A 121 4.27 9.07 -6.20
N TYR A 122 4.72 8.30 -5.21
CA TYR A 122 4.50 6.87 -5.14
C TYR A 122 3.80 6.44 -3.84
N LEU A 123 2.99 5.40 -3.98
CA LEU A 123 2.50 4.59 -2.87
C LEU A 123 2.95 3.13 -3.12
N PHE A 124 3.48 2.48 -2.11
CA PHE A 124 3.99 1.12 -2.17
C PHE A 124 3.23 0.26 -1.18
N PHE A 125 2.85 -0.93 -1.62
CA PHE A 125 2.41 -1.99 -0.72
C PHE A 125 3.53 -3.02 -0.59
N ILE A 126 4.03 -3.13 0.62
CA ILE A 126 5.23 -3.88 0.97
C ILE A 126 4.82 -5.11 1.77
N GLU A 127 5.55 -6.20 1.57
CA GLU A 127 5.42 -7.42 2.37
C GLU A 127 6.75 -7.80 3.01
N GLY A 128 6.66 -8.35 4.22
CA GLY A 128 7.77 -8.92 4.96
C GLY A 128 8.74 -7.85 5.45
N PHE A 129 8.26 -6.88 6.24
CA PHE A 129 9.15 -5.91 6.89
C PHE A 129 10.10 -6.60 7.88
N SER A 130 11.31 -6.06 8.01
CA SER A 130 12.23 -6.40 9.10
C SER A 130 11.68 -5.92 10.45
N GLU A 131 12.22 -6.44 11.54
CA GLU A 131 11.78 -6.08 12.90
C GLU A 131 11.95 -4.60 13.23
N ASP A 132 13.00 -3.97 12.69
CA ASP A 132 13.29 -2.55 12.87
C ASP A 132 12.59 -1.64 11.85
N PHE A 133 11.85 -2.23 10.91
CA PHE A 133 11.14 -1.57 9.81
C PHE A 133 12.03 -0.75 8.86
N THR A 134 13.32 -1.09 8.73
CA THR A 134 14.25 -0.42 7.80
C THR A 134 14.51 -1.21 6.51
N ASP A 135 14.06 -2.47 6.46
CA ASP A 135 14.17 -3.36 5.32
C ASP A 135 12.84 -4.13 5.10
N PHE A 136 12.72 -4.78 3.95
CA PHE A 136 11.57 -5.59 3.57
C PHE A 136 11.91 -6.63 2.51
N ARG A 137 11.06 -7.67 2.42
CA ARG A 137 11.21 -8.77 1.45
C ARG A 137 10.88 -8.35 0.01
N LYS A 138 9.71 -7.73 -0.22
CA LYS A 138 9.32 -7.28 -1.57
C LYS A 138 8.31 -6.14 -1.59
N ILE A 139 8.33 -5.38 -2.68
CA ILE A 139 7.22 -4.53 -3.12
C ILE A 139 6.25 -5.42 -3.91
N SER A 140 5.08 -5.74 -3.33
CA SER A 140 4.08 -6.60 -3.97
C SER A 140 3.28 -5.86 -5.05
N ARG A 141 3.06 -4.56 -4.85
CA ARG A 141 2.37 -3.68 -5.77
C ARG A 141 2.77 -2.24 -5.46
N PHE A 142 2.79 -1.42 -6.48
CA PHE A 142 3.07 0.01 -6.34
C PHE A 142 2.13 0.82 -7.19
N TYR A 143 2.02 2.09 -6.85
CA TYR A 143 1.09 3.01 -7.44
C TYR A 143 1.81 4.31 -7.74
N ILE A 144 1.68 4.81 -8.97
CA ILE A 144 2.27 6.08 -9.39
C ILE A 144 1.16 7.11 -9.53
N LEU A 145 1.34 8.29 -8.94
CA LEU A 145 0.40 9.40 -9.05
C LEU A 145 0.20 9.81 -10.52
N ASP A 146 -1.05 9.93 -10.95
CA ASP A 146 -1.39 10.34 -12.31
C ASP A 146 -0.92 11.79 -12.59
N GLY A 147 -0.27 12.00 -13.74
CA GLY A 147 0.20 13.33 -14.16
C GLY A 147 1.44 13.81 -13.41
N SER A 148 2.16 12.90 -12.74
CA SER A 148 3.34 13.22 -11.95
C SER A 148 4.64 13.27 -12.77
N ALA A 149 4.62 12.81 -14.02
CA ALA A 149 5.78 12.93 -14.90
C ALA A 149 6.11 14.42 -15.12
N LYS A 150 7.39 14.76 -15.02
CA LYS A 150 7.85 16.11 -15.34
C LYS A 150 7.53 16.38 -16.82
N LYS A 151 6.61 17.32 -17.09
CA LYS A 151 6.53 17.94 -18.41
C LYS A 151 7.81 18.72 -18.61
N ASP A 152 8.81 18.11 -19.25
CA ASP A 152 9.87 18.91 -19.84
C ASP A 152 9.18 19.94 -20.73
N LYS A 153 9.38 21.22 -20.43
CA LYS A 153 9.04 22.33 -21.33
C LYS A 153 9.94 22.19 -22.56
N THR A 154 9.60 21.25 -23.44
CA THR A 154 10.21 21.17 -24.76
C THR A 154 9.72 22.37 -25.54
N SER A 155 10.62 23.31 -25.75
CA SER A 155 10.44 24.40 -26.70
C SER A 155 9.90 23.83 -28.02
N LYS A 156 8.82 24.45 -28.53
CA LYS A 156 8.19 24.12 -29.81
C LYS A 156 9.24 24.16 -30.93
N LYS A 157 9.77 23.00 -31.32
CA LYS A 157 10.29 22.80 -32.68
C LYS A 157 9.27 21.95 -33.43
N LYS A 158 8.54 22.57 -34.36
CA LYS A 158 7.62 21.90 -35.30
C LYS A 158 8.40 20.80 -36.02
N LYS A 159 8.22 19.53 -35.63
CA LYS A 159 8.62 18.36 -36.43
C LYS A 159 7.38 17.83 -37.13
N GLY A 160 7.50 17.71 -38.46
CA GLY A 160 6.40 17.60 -39.41
C GLY A 160 5.58 16.31 -39.34
N LYS A 161 4.50 16.32 -40.14
CA LYS A 161 3.44 15.31 -40.29
C LYS A 161 3.89 13.84 -40.52
N PHE A 162 5.19 13.58 -40.65
CA PHE A 162 5.76 12.24 -40.82
C PHE A 162 5.79 11.42 -39.51
N TRP A 163 5.99 12.07 -38.35
CA TRP A 163 6.04 11.37 -37.04
C TRP A 163 4.67 10.97 -36.50
N ASN A 164 3.60 11.65 -36.91
CA ASN A 164 2.25 11.29 -36.49
C ASN A 164 1.78 9.98 -37.15
N LYS A 165 2.29 9.64 -38.34
CA LYS A 165 1.98 8.38 -39.01
C LYS A 165 2.76 7.19 -38.42
N LEU A 166 3.93 7.43 -37.83
CA LEU A 166 4.70 6.41 -37.10
C LEU A 166 4.16 6.17 -35.68
N LYS A 167 3.69 7.22 -34.98
CA LYS A 167 3.05 7.04 -33.65
C LYS A 167 1.71 6.31 -33.70
N SER A 168 1.01 6.33 -34.84
CA SER A 168 -0.20 5.56 -35.05
C SER A 168 0.05 4.11 -35.51
N SER A 169 1.31 3.71 -35.76
CA SER A 169 1.66 2.36 -36.22
C SER A 169 2.75 1.67 -35.40
N VAL A 170 3.18 2.24 -34.27
CA VAL A 170 3.93 1.51 -33.25
C VAL A 170 2.93 0.86 -32.30
N VAL A 171 2.17 -0.08 -32.87
CA VAL A 171 1.74 -1.26 -32.13
C VAL A 171 2.96 -2.16 -32.16
N TYR A 172 3.76 -2.20 -31.10
CA TYR A 172 4.72 -3.29 -30.92
C TYR A 172 3.93 -4.56 -30.60
N GLN A 173 3.32 -5.14 -31.64
CA GLN A 173 2.96 -6.54 -31.67
C GLN A 173 4.27 -7.33 -31.89
N THR A 174 4.98 -7.56 -30.80
CA THR A 174 5.88 -8.70 -30.67
C THR A 174 5.19 -9.69 -29.74
N ASN A 175 5.11 -10.95 -30.14
CA ASN A 175 4.39 -12.05 -29.49
C ASN A 175 4.83 -12.37 -28.03
N GLU A 176 4.61 -11.45 -27.08
CA GLU A 176 4.69 -11.67 -25.62
C GLU A 176 3.52 -10.91 -24.97
N ASN A 177 2.35 -11.55 -24.88
CA ASN A 177 1.14 -11.01 -24.24
C ASN A 177 1.35 -10.77 -22.74
N ILE A 178 1.92 -9.64 -22.36
CA ILE A 178 1.97 -9.20 -20.96
C ILE A 178 1.52 -7.74 -20.92
N ASN A 179 0.52 -7.45 -20.08
CA ASN A 179 0.01 -6.10 -19.80
C ASN A 179 1.08 -5.24 -19.10
N GLU A 180 2.24 -5.02 -19.71
CA GLU A 180 3.29 -4.18 -19.16
C GLU A 180 2.85 -2.71 -19.14
N GLY A 181 3.33 -1.98 -18.14
CA GLY A 181 3.11 -0.54 -18.07
C GLY A 181 3.70 0.20 -19.28
N THR A 182 3.06 1.29 -19.66
CA THR A 182 3.58 2.24 -20.66
C THR A 182 3.34 3.66 -20.19
N GLY A 183 4.10 4.62 -20.71
CA GLY A 183 3.97 6.05 -20.41
C GLY A 183 5.13 6.63 -19.59
N PRO A 184 5.24 7.97 -19.55
CA PRO A 184 6.43 8.64 -19.01
C PRO A 184 6.62 8.40 -17.51
N GLU A 185 5.54 8.35 -16.73
CA GLU A 185 5.60 8.01 -15.30
C GLU A 185 6.16 6.61 -15.06
N TYR A 186 5.74 5.64 -15.86
CA TYR A 186 6.19 4.25 -15.77
C TYR A 186 7.65 4.12 -16.19
N GLU A 187 8.03 4.75 -17.30
CA GLU A 187 9.41 4.73 -17.80
C GLU A 187 10.38 5.35 -16.79
N GLU A 188 10.01 6.48 -16.17
CA GLU A 188 10.78 7.10 -15.09
C GLU A 188 10.93 6.15 -13.88
N ALA A 189 9.84 5.50 -13.48
CA ALA A 189 9.85 4.55 -12.37
C ALA A 189 10.73 3.32 -12.65
N MET A 190 10.65 2.76 -13.86
CA MET A 190 11.42 1.55 -14.24
C MET A 190 12.90 1.84 -14.52
N ALA A 191 13.27 3.11 -14.76
CA ALA A 191 14.66 3.52 -14.87
C ALA A 191 15.40 3.57 -13.52
N ARG A 192 14.67 3.46 -12.39
CA ARG A 192 15.19 3.63 -11.02
C ARG A 192 15.18 2.32 -10.24
N ASP A 193 15.92 2.28 -9.14
CA ASP A 193 15.87 1.21 -8.16
C ASP A 193 14.92 1.58 -7.02
N LEU A 194 13.62 1.43 -7.27
CA LEU A 194 12.57 1.75 -6.29
C LEU A 194 12.69 0.94 -5.00
N THR A 195 13.24 -0.29 -5.06
CA THR A 195 13.46 -1.11 -3.86
C THR A 195 14.49 -0.43 -2.95
N SER A 196 15.64 -0.06 -3.51
CA SER A 196 16.71 0.62 -2.76
C SER A 196 16.25 1.98 -2.21
N GLU A 197 15.48 2.74 -3.00
CA GLU A 197 14.94 4.03 -2.57
C GLU A 197 13.96 3.89 -1.40
N VAL A 198 13.06 2.90 -1.42
CA VAL A 198 12.14 2.67 -0.29
C VAL A 198 12.92 2.28 0.97
N LYS A 199 13.94 1.41 0.86
CA LYS A 199 14.80 1.07 2.01
C LYS A 199 15.53 2.29 2.57
N THR A 200 16.00 3.17 1.70
CA THR A 200 16.67 4.43 2.09
C THR A 200 15.70 5.35 2.83
N TYR A 201 14.50 5.56 2.28
CA TYR A 201 13.44 6.31 2.94
C TYR A 201 13.09 5.75 4.33
N LEU A 202 12.96 4.43 4.46
CA LEU A 202 12.65 3.79 5.75
C LEU A 202 13.75 4.03 6.79
N LYS A 203 15.03 3.93 6.40
CA LYS A 203 16.18 4.22 7.28
C LYS A 203 16.20 5.69 7.73
N GLU A 204 15.97 6.62 6.80
CA GLU A 204 15.92 8.05 7.12
C GLU A 204 14.76 8.40 8.03
N MET A 205 13.58 7.84 7.78
CA MET A 205 12.42 8.00 8.66
C MET A 205 12.66 7.39 10.04
N LYS A 206 13.32 6.23 10.12
CA LYS A 206 13.69 5.63 11.41
C LYS A 206 14.62 6.55 12.20
N ALA A 207 15.61 7.18 11.56
CA ALA A 207 16.46 8.17 12.21
C ALA A 207 15.65 9.38 12.70
N LYS A 208 14.74 9.91 11.88
CA LYS A 208 13.82 11.00 12.26
C LYS A 208 12.95 10.62 13.46
N GLN A 209 12.44 9.39 13.50
CA GLN A 209 11.62 8.86 14.59
C GLN A 209 12.42 8.71 15.88
N ASN A 210 13.64 8.16 15.81
CA ASN A 210 14.50 7.99 16.97
C ASN A 210 14.93 9.32 17.59
N ALA A 211 15.07 10.38 16.77
CA ALA A 211 15.41 11.72 17.22
C ALA A 211 14.20 12.51 17.77
N TYR A 212 12.97 12.03 17.56
CA TYR A 212 11.75 12.75 17.94
C TYR A 212 11.30 12.39 19.36
N VAL A 213 11.02 13.40 20.18
CA VAL A 213 10.47 13.23 21.52
C VAL A 213 8.97 13.52 21.48
N LEU A 214 8.15 12.54 21.89
CA LEU A 214 6.69 12.69 21.92
C LEU A 214 6.26 13.82 22.86
N THR A 215 5.45 14.72 22.32
CA THR A 215 4.80 15.79 23.07
C THR A 215 3.65 15.25 23.94
N VAL A 216 3.09 16.10 24.80
CA VAL A 216 1.87 15.77 25.56
C VAL A 216 0.70 15.48 24.62
N ASN A 217 0.55 16.27 23.56
CA ASN A 217 -0.50 16.07 22.55
C ASN A 217 -0.30 14.74 21.82
N ASP A 218 0.93 14.40 21.40
CA ASP A 218 1.20 13.13 20.73
C ASP A 218 0.79 11.92 21.60
N LYS A 219 1.02 12.01 22.92
CA LYS A 219 0.62 10.95 23.86
C LYS A 219 -0.90 10.86 24.03
N ALA A 220 -1.57 12.01 24.06
CA ALA A 220 -3.03 12.08 24.11
C ALA A 220 -3.66 11.50 22.83
N ASP A 221 -3.12 11.88 21.67
CA ASP A 221 -3.55 11.37 20.36
C ASP A 221 -3.37 9.85 20.25
N LEU A 222 -2.21 9.33 20.68
CA LEU A 222 -1.97 7.89 20.73
C LEU A 222 -2.94 7.16 21.65
N LYS A 223 -3.32 7.77 22.77
CA LYS A 223 -4.30 7.21 23.70
C LYS A 223 -5.68 7.18 23.06
N LEU A 224 -6.12 8.29 22.46
CA LEU A 224 -7.41 8.39 21.79
C LEU A 224 -7.55 7.39 20.64
N LEU A 225 -6.50 7.24 19.81
CA LEU A 225 -6.49 6.24 18.74
C LEU A 225 -6.62 4.80 19.26
N LYS A 226 -5.99 4.48 20.39
CA LYS A 226 -6.08 3.15 21.02
C LYS A 226 -7.47 2.89 21.59
N GLU A 227 -8.01 3.85 22.35
CA GLU A 227 -9.35 3.74 22.93
C GLU A 227 -10.42 3.59 21.83
N THR A 228 -10.31 4.38 20.76
CA THR A 228 -11.25 4.32 19.63
C THR A 228 -11.33 2.93 19.00
N VAL A 229 -10.18 2.27 18.77
CA VAL A 229 -10.19 0.95 18.13
C VAL A 229 -10.61 -0.16 19.08
N GLU A 230 -10.35 0.00 20.38
CA GLU A 230 -10.85 -0.90 21.42
C GLU A 230 -12.38 -0.82 21.52
N ASP A 231 -12.93 0.39 21.56
CA ASP A 231 -14.37 0.66 21.58
C ASP A 231 -15.06 0.13 20.33
N TYR A 232 -14.47 0.33 19.15
CA TYR A 232 -14.98 -0.26 17.92
C TYR A 232 -15.00 -1.79 18.00
N GLY A 233 -13.96 -2.39 18.57
CA GLY A 233 -13.91 -3.84 18.82
C GLY A 233 -15.02 -4.33 19.74
N VAL A 234 -15.33 -3.59 20.81
CA VAL A 234 -16.46 -3.87 21.72
C VAL A 234 -17.78 -3.78 20.96
N TYR A 235 -17.98 -2.71 20.19
CA TYR A 235 -19.18 -2.49 19.38
C TYR A 235 -19.41 -3.65 18.39
N VAL A 236 -18.39 -4.05 17.63
CA VAL A 236 -18.49 -5.16 16.67
C VAL A 236 -18.83 -6.47 17.37
N ARG A 237 -18.19 -6.79 18.50
CA ARG A 237 -18.52 -8.00 19.28
C ARG A 237 -19.97 -7.99 19.75
N LYS A 238 -20.44 -6.85 20.25
CA LYS A 238 -21.84 -6.68 20.68
C LYS A 238 -22.80 -6.89 19.50
N LYS A 239 -22.57 -6.23 18.36
CA LYS A 239 -23.44 -6.35 17.17
C LYS A 239 -23.45 -7.76 16.59
N ASN A 240 -22.29 -8.41 16.52
CA ASN A 240 -22.20 -9.80 16.10
C ASN A 240 -22.99 -10.71 17.05
N LYS A 241 -22.85 -10.52 18.37
CA LYS A 241 -23.61 -11.28 19.36
C LYS A 241 -25.11 -11.07 19.20
N GLU A 242 -25.56 -9.82 19.08
CA GLU A 242 -26.97 -9.48 18.84
C GLU A 242 -27.53 -10.22 17.61
N PHE A 243 -26.79 -10.24 16.50
CA PHE A 243 -27.18 -10.99 15.29
C PHE A 243 -27.19 -12.51 15.52
N TRP A 244 -26.13 -13.08 16.08
CA TRP A 244 -26.02 -14.54 16.26
C TRP A 244 -27.01 -15.10 17.30
N ASP A 245 -27.56 -14.25 18.17
CA ASP A 245 -28.61 -14.63 19.10
C ASP A 245 -30.02 -14.68 18.45
N THR A 246 -30.21 -14.11 17.25
CA THR A 246 -31.48 -14.14 16.49
C THR A 246 -31.85 -15.53 15.96
N PRO A 247 -33.13 -15.79 15.62
CA PRO A 247 -33.52 -17.03 14.94
C PRO A 247 -32.75 -17.28 13.64
N GLU A 248 -32.60 -16.25 12.80
CA GLU A 248 -31.85 -16.32 11.54
C GLU A 248 -30.37 -16.67 11.78
N GLY A 249 -29.70 -15.97 12.71
CA GLY A 249 -28.31 -16.27 13.06
C GLY A 249 -28.13 -17.70 13.58
N LYS A 250 -29.05 -18.17 14.43
CA LYS A 250 -29.06 -19.55 14.95
C LYS A 250 -29.32 -20.58 13.85
N GLU A 251 -30.16 -20.26 12.87
CA GLU A 251 -30.42 -21.12 11.71
C GLU A 251 -29.17 -21.26 10.84
N ILE A 252 -28.48 -20.16 10.53
CA ILE A 252 -27.21 -20.18 9.78
C ILE A 252 -26.17 -21.04 10.51
N ILE A 253 -26.00 -20.86 11.82
CA ILE A 253 -25.06 -21.68 12.62
C ILE A 253 -25.44 -23.16 12.55
N ARG A 254 -26.73 -23.47 12.66
CA ARG A 254 -27.25 -24.83 12.61
C ARG A 254 -27.02 -25.48 11.24
N ASN A 255 -27.34 -24.77 10.16
CA ASN A 255 -27.12 -25.24 8.78
C ASN A 255 -25.64 -25.49 8.51
N ASN A 256 -24.77 -24.58 8.95
CA ASN A 256 -23.32 -24.77 8.84
C ASN A 256 -22.81 -25.98 9.64
N LYS A 257 -23.35 -26.22 10.84
CA LYS A 257 -23.02 -27.40 11.64
C LYS A 257 -23.47 -28.69 10.95
N TYR A 258 -24.68 -28.72 10.39
CA TYR A 258 -25.19 -29.88 9.66
C TYR A 258 -24.40 -30.13 8.38
N ALA A 259 -24.07 -29.09 7.62
CA ALA A 259 -23.21 -29.21 6.44
C ALA A 259 -21.87 -29.87 6.78
N LYS A 260 -21.18 -29.38 7.83
CA LYS A 260 -19.91 -29.98 8.28
C LYS A 260 -20.05 -31.44 8.73
N LEU A 261 -21.13 -31.79 9.43
CA LEU A 261 -21.39 -33.17 9.84
C LEU A 261 -21.71 -34.07 8.65
N ALA A 262 -22.44 -33.56 7.65
CA ALA A 262 -22.71 -34.26 6.40
C ALA A 262 -21.42 -34.53 5.63
N THR A 263 -20.57 -33.51 5.44
CA THR A 263 -19.22 -33.66 4.85
C THR A 263 -18.40 -34.71 5.60
N LYS A 264 -18.35 -34.62 6.93
CA LYS A 264 -17.59 -35.59 7.74
C LYS A 264 -18.10 -37.03 7.56
N ARG A 265 -19.42 -37.25 7.63
CA ARG A 265 -20.01 -38.59 7.44
C ARG A 265 -19.79 -39.11 6.03
N HIS A 266 -19.88 -38.23 5.02
CA HIS A 266 -19.58 -38.57 3.64
C HIS A 266 -18.13 -39.07 3.54
N LEU A 267 -17.15 -38.29 4.03
CA LEU A 267 -15.74 -38.68 3.99
C LEU A 267 -15.42 -39.95 4.80
N GLU A 268 -16.13 -40.22 5.90
CA GLU A 268 -15.95 -41.45 6.70
C GLU A 268 -16.55 -42.71 6.05
N SER A 269 -17.59 -42.55 5.22
CA SER A 269 -18.32 -43.68 4.61
C SER A 269 -18.01 -43.88 3.13
N CYS A 270 -17.51 -42.85 2.44
CA CYS A 270 -17.14 -42.91 1.05
C CYS A 270 -15.83 -43.67 0.88
N ARG A 271 -15.88 -44.79 0.15
CA ARG A 271 -14.71 -45.63 -0.17
C ARG A 271 -14.00 -45.20 -1.46
N LEU A 272 -14.51 -44.18 -2.13
CA LEU A 272 -13.97 -43.64 -3.38
C LEU A 272 -12.97 -42.53 -3.05
N SER A 273 -11.92 -42.40 -3.86
CA SER A 273 -11.01 -41.26 -3.79
C SER A 273 -11.70 -39.97 -4.26
N SER A 274 -11.15 -38.81 -3.90
CA SER A 274 -11.72 -37.50 -4.28
C SER A 274 -11.84 -37.27 -5.77
N ASN A 275 -10.97 -37.90 -6.57
CA ASN A 275 -11.06 -37.83 -8.03
C ASN A 275 -12.07 -38.82 -8.65
N ALA A 276 -12.70 -39.67 -7.83
CA ALA A 276 -13.61 -40.72 -8.27
C ALA A 276 -15.02 -40.61 -7.66
N CYS A 277 -15.25 -39.61 -6.80
CA CYS A 277 -16.55 -39.34 -6.21
C CYS A 277 -17.00 -37.94 -6.61
N ASP A 278 -18.08 -37.87 -7.39
CA ASP A 278 -18.66 -36.60 -7.85
C ASP A 278 -19.61 -35.96 -6.81
N ASP A 279 -19.57 -36.43 -5.56
CA ASP A 279 -20.36 -35.82 -4.48
C ASP A 279 -19.69 -34.49 -4.07
N PRO A 280 -20.41 -33.36 -4.07
CA PRO A 280 -19.86 -32.05 -3.71
C PRO A 280 -19.36 -31.97 -2.25
N LEU A 281 -19.58 -33.00 -1.44
CA LEU A 281 -19.05 -33.14 -0.08
C LEU A 281 -17.67 -33.83 -0.01
N HIS A 282 -17.08 -34.20 -1.15
CA HIS A 282 -15.74 -34.81 -1.24
C HIS A 282 -14.61 -33.77 -1.44
N ASP A 283 -14.96 -32.53 -1.81
CA ASP A 283 -14.05 -31.37 -1.96
C ASP A 283 -13.87 -30.58 -0.64
#